data_AF-V4P727-F1
#
_entry.id   AF-V4P727-F1
#
_cell.length_a   1.000
_cell.length_b   1.000
_cell.length_c   1.000
_cell.angle_alpha   90.00
_cell.angle_beta   90.00
_cell.angle_gamma   90.00
#
_symmetry.space_group_name_H-M   'P 1'
#
loop_
_entity.id
_entity.type
_entity.pdbx_description
1 polymer ?
#
loop_
_entity_poly.entity_id
_entity_poly.type
_entity_poly.pdbx_seq_one_letter_code
_entity_poly.pdbx_strand_id
1 'polypeptide(L)'
;MSSDQVKNIEIYSAGEVPAKQPHNYEAILRDADHPISLSTEQLRSGVFLKPARLIKYWVDEKNSNCFMIFPRNLSITWSDDPNYWTWSPESPNETVEAAELRNVCWLDITGKFDTRNLTPGITYEVVFKVKLKDPAYGWETPVNLKLVLPNEKPKEQKVNLRERPRYQWLDITIGEFKPENCSAGEITFSMYEHVAGVWKKGLFLKGVAIRPKYIN
;
A
#
# COMPACT_ATOMS: atom_id res chain seq x y z
N MET A 1 48.44 35.72 -4.37
CA MET A 1 48.41 34.59 -5.34
C MET A 1 49.67 33.78 -5.06
N SER A 2 49.69 32.52 -4.64
CA SER A 2 48.72 31.42 -4.70
C SER A 2 48.58 30.77 -3.33
N SER A 3 47.36 30.31 -3.03
CA SER A 3 46.98 29.46 -1.90
C SER A 3 47.00 28.03 -2.42
N ASP A 4 47.98 27.23 -2.01
CA ASP A 4 48.08 25.83 -2.43
C ASP A 4 47.46 24.90 -1.38
N GLN A 5 46.25 24.50 -1.73
CA GLN A 5 45.44 23.35 -1.35
C GLN A 5 45.99 22.41 -0.26
N VAL A 6 45.32 22.44 0.90
CA VAL A 6 45.30 21.32 1.84
C VAL A 6 44.48 20.19 1.23
N LYS A 7 45.13 19.09 0.87
CA LYS A 7 44.45 17.83 0.53
C LYS A 7 43.85 17.24 1.81
N ASN A 8 42.52 17.26 1.92
CA ASN A 8 41.81 16.47 2.92
C ASN A 8 42.04 14.99 2.64
N ILE A 9 42.77 14.32 3.52
CA ILE A 9 42.89 12.87 3.56
C ILE A 9 41.68 12.37 4.36
N GLU A 10 40.69 11.82 3.66
CA GLU A 10 39.64 11.04 4.32
C GLU A 10 40.25 9.73 4.82
N ILE A 11 40.35 9.60 6.13
CA ILE A 11 40.76 8.36 6.80
C ILE A 11 39.51 7.47 6.86
N TYR A 12 39.39 6.53 5.93
CA TYR A 12 38.39 5.47 6.03
C TYR A 12 38.80 4.50 7.15
N SER A 13 37.98 4.39 8.20
CA SER A 13 38.13 3.30 9.17
C SER A 13 37.78 1.97 8.50
N ALA A 14 38.58 0.95 8.79
CA ALA A 14 38.35 -0.40 8.31
C ALA A 14 37.09 -1.01 8.97
N GLY A 15 36.10 -1.40 8.16
CA GLY A 15 35.15 -2.45 8.56
C GLY A 15 33.65 -2.21 8.39
N GLU A 16 33.18 -1.01 8.04
CA GLU A 16 31.76 -0.83 7.70
C GLU A 16 31.54 -1.11 6.21
N VAL A 17 30.93 -2.27 5.90
CA VAL A 17 30.32 -2.47 4.58
C VAL A 17 29.26 -1.38 4.44
N PRO A 18 29.33 -0.50 3.42
CA PRO A 18 28.31 0.52 3.21
C PRO A 18 26.95 -0.16 3.17
N ALA A 19 26.01 0.31 3.99
CA ALA A 19 24.67 -0.26 4.02
C ALA A 19 24.13 -0.35 2.58
N LYS A 20 23.76 -1.56 2.15
CA LYS A 20 23.25 -1.78 0.80
C LYS A 20 22.05 -0.87 0.60
N GLN A 21 22.05 -0.06 -0.44
CA GLN A 21 20.93 0.83 -0.73
C GLN A 21 19.69 0.00 -1.15
N PRO A 22 18.46 0.46 -0.83
CA PRO A 22 17.24 -0.23 -1.24
C PRO A 22 17.12 -0.28 -2.77
N HIS A 23 16.44 -1.31 -3.28
CA HIS A 23 16.27 -1.50 -4.72
C HIS A 23 15.60 -0.28 -5.38
N ASN A 24 16.15 0.24 -6.50
CA ASN A 24 15.60 1.38 -7.23
C ASN A 24 15.31 2.65 -6.38
N TYR A 25 15.89 2.79 -5.19
CA TYR A 25 15.49 3.87 -4.26
C TYR A 25 15.67 5.27 -4.86
N GLU A 26 16.78 5.53 -5.58
CA GLU A 26 16.99 6.84 -6.23
C GLU A 26 15.88 7.18 -7.22
N ALA A 27 15.44 6.19 -8.02
CA ALA A 27 14.38 6.38 -9.00
C ALA A 27 13.04 6.65 -8.32
N ILE A 28 12.72 5.90 -7.26
CA ILE A 28 11.50 6.08 -6.46
C ILE A 28 11.47 7.47 -5.82
N LEU A 29 12.61 7.94 -5.30
CA LEU A 29 12.71 9.23 -4.62
C LEU A 29 12.71 10.44 -5.56
N ARG A 30 12.93 10.27 -6.87
CA ARG A 30 12.71 11.35 -7.85
C ARG A 30 11.25 11.80 -7.85
N ASP A 31 10.35 10.88 -7.56
CA ASP A 31 8.93 11.14 -7.41
C ASP A 31 8.56 11.52 -5.98
N ALA A 32 9.50 11.70 -5.04
CA ALA A 32 9.15 12.15 -3.70
C ALA A 32 8.60 13.59 -3.72
N ASP A 33 7.64 13.86 -2.84
CA ASP A 33 7.01 15.18 -2.72
C ASP A 33 8.00 16.29 -2.33
N HIS A 34 9.12 15.95 -1.70
CA HIS A 34 10.15 16.89 -1.25
C HIS A 34 11.53 16.44 -1.76
N PRO A 35 12.39 17.36 -2.25
CA PRO A 35 13.72 17.02 -2.76
C PRO A 35 14.65 16.65 -1.60
N ILE A 36 15.04 15.38 -1.44
CA ILE A 36 15.80 14.99 -0.23
C ILE A 36 16.83 13.86 -0.48
N SER A 37 18.03 14.07 0.08
CA SER A 37 18.94 13.02 0.57
C SER A 37 18.37 12.50 1.91
N LEU A 38 17.58 11.44 1.87
CA LEU A 38 16.85 10.97 3.06
C LEU A 38 17.79 10.18 3.98
N SER A 39 17.67 10.42 5.30
CA SER A 39 18.28 9.52 6.27
C SER A 39 17.60 8.15 6.24
N THR A 40 18.31 7.11 6.69
CA THR A 40 17.73 5.76 6.85
C THR A 40 16.48 5.77 7.73
N GLU A 41 16.45 6.60 8.77
CA GLU A 41 15.29 6.75 9.65
C GLU A 41 14.09 7.35 8.92
N GLN A 42 14.30 8.38 8.09
CA GLN A 42 13.24 8.97 7.27
C GLN A 42 12.70 7.97 6.25
N LEU A 43 13.57 7.18 5.61
CA LEU A 43 13.15 6.11 4.69
C LEU A 43 12.33 5.01 5.38
N ARG A 44 12.67 4.68 6.63
CA ARG A 44 11.91 3.70 7.43
C ARG A 44 10.56 4.25 7.90
N SER A 45 10.50 5.53 8.27
CA SER A 45 9.24 6.21 8.61
C SER A 45 8.32 6.35 7.38
N GLY A 46 8.95 6.51 6.21
CA GLY A 46 8.32 6.55 4.90
C GLY A 46 8.04 7.95 4.39
N VAL A 47 7.93 8.07 3.08
CA VAL A 47 7.73 9.31 2.33
C VAL A 47 6.55 9.18 1.38
N PHE A 48 5.87 10.30 1.12
CA PHE A 48 4.83 10.36 0.10
C PHE A 48 5.46 10.58 -1.27
N LEU A 49 4.96 9.82 -2.25
CA LEU A 49 5.30 9.96 -3.65
C LEU A 49 4.28 10.85 -4.35
N LYS A 50 4.73 11.54 -5.39
CA LYS A 50 3.94 12.42 -6.24
C LYS A 50 2.96 11.61 -7.09
N PRO A 51 1.74 12.10 -7.29
CA PRO A 51 1.16 13.24 -6.57
C PRO A 51 0.92 12.91 -5.09
N ALA A 52 1.18 13.89 -4.22
CA ALA A 52 1.21 13.70 -2.78
C ALA A 52 -0.01 12.96 -2.21
N ARG A 53 0.23 12.19 -1.14
CA ARG A 53 -0.81 11.49 -0.36
C ARG A 53 -1.58 10.39 -1.11
N LEU A 54 -1.18 10.04 -2.34
CA LEU A 54 -1.75 8.90 -3.07
C LEU A 54 -1.00 7.58 -2.82
N ILE A 55 0.32 7.66 -2.71
CA ILE A 55 1.18 6.52 -2.41
C ILE A 55 2.18 6.92 -1.33
N LYS A 56 2.35 6.08 -0.31
CA LYS A 56 3.46 6.16 0.65
C LYS A 56 4.44 5.03 0.37
N TYR A 57 5.72 5.37 0.29
CA TYR A 57 6.85 4.45 0.17
C TYR A 57 7.61 4.41 1.50
N TRP A 58 8.08 3.24 1.91
CA TRP A 58 9.05 3.10 3.00
C TRP A 58 9.92 1.86 2.79
N VAL A 59 10.96 1.75 3.60
CA VAL A 59 11.87 0.60 3.61
C VAL A 59 11.70 -0.14 4.93
N ASP A 60 11.57 -1.47 4.88
CA ASP A 60 11.48 -2.29 6.10
C ASP A 60 12.83 -2.52 6.78
N GLU A 61 12.82 -3.25 7.90
CA GLU A 61 14.01 -3.58 8.68
C GLU A 61 15.05 -4.43 7.93
N LYS A 62 14.62 -5.17 6.90
CA LYS A 62 15.50 -5.99 6.04
C LYS A 62 15.86 -5.26 4.74
N ASN A 63 15.69 -3.95 4.69
CA ASN A 63 16.03 -3.10 3.57
C ASN A 63 15.23 -3.40 2.28
N SER A 64 13.98 -3.81 2.44
CA SER A 64 13.07 -4.12 1.34
C SER A 64 11.99 -3.06 1.17
N ASN A 65 11.70 -2.72 -0.09
CA ASN A 65 10.76 -1.67 -0.43
C ASN A 65 9.33 -2.08 -0.06
N CYS A 66 8.58 -1.13 0.48
CA CYS A 66 7.20 -1.30 0.87
C CYS A 66 6.36 -0.11 0.39
N PHE A 67 5.09 -0.36 0.09
CA PHE A 67 4.18 0.64 -0.44
C PHE A 67 2.81 0.58 0.23
N MET A 68 2.18 1.74 0.34
CA MET A 68 0.77 1.90 0.72
C MET A 68 0.11 2.71 -0.37
N ILE A 69 -0.91 2.14 -0.99
CA ILE A 69 -1.77 2.79 -1.96
C ILE A 69 -3.00 3.28 -1.22
N PHE A 70 -3.20 4.60 -1.18
CA PHE A 70 -4.29 5.20 -0.43
C PHE A 70 -5.59 5.20 -1.22
N PRO A 71 -6.76 5.34 -0.55
CA PRO A 71 -8.07 5.19 -1.18
C PRO A 71 -8.30 6.10 -2.38
N ARG A 72 -7.71 7.31 -2.37
CA ARG A 72 -7.77 8.27 -3.49
C ARG A 72 -7.03 7.81 -4.76
N ASN A 73 -6.15 6.83 -4.66
CA ASN A 73 -5.46 6.21 -5.79
C ASN A 73 -6.12 4.89 -6.25
N LEU A 74 -7.28 4.54 -5.68
CA LEU A 74 -8.04 3.35 -6.05
C LEU A 74 -9.26 3.74 -6.89
N SER A 75 -9.67 2.84 -7.76
CA SER A 75 -10.98 2.91 -8.41
C SER A 75 -12.02 2.36 -7.45
N ILE A 76 -12.82 3.26 -6.86
CA ILE A 76 -13.92 2.92 -5.97
C ILE A 76 -15.21 3.35 -6.64
N THR A 77 -16.12 2.41 -6.86
CA THR A 77 -17.38 2.70 -7.55
C THR A 77 -18.29 3.57 -6.68
N TRP A 78 -18.87 4.59 -7.31
CA TRP A 78 -19.73 5.61 -6.69
C TRP A 78 -19.05 6.48 -5.63
N SER A 79 -17.72 6.54 -5.66
CA SER A 79 -16.91 7.21 -4.64
C SER A 79 -16.96 8.74 -4.69
N ASP A 80 -17.52 9.28 -5.77
CA ASP A 80 -17.81 10.68 -6.00
C ASP A 80 -19.10 11.17 -5.33
N ASP A 81 -19.99 10.26 -4.92
CA ASP A 81 -21.24 10.61 -4.25
C ASP A 81 -21.12 10.42 -2.72
N PRO A 82 -21.27 11.50 -1.91
CA PRO A 82 -21.19 11.43 -0.45
C PRO A 82 -22.30 10.60 0.20
N ASN A 83 -23.38 10.28 -0.52
CA ASN A 83 -24.41 9.35 -0.04
C ASN A 83 -23.89 7.91 0.03
N TYR A 84 -22.87 7.57 -0.75
CA TYR A 84 -22.30 6.22 -0.86
C TYR A 84 -20.93 6.11 -0.20
N TRP A 85 -20.08 7.13 -0.33
CA TRP A 85 -18.75 7.16 0.26
C TRP A 85 -18.41 8.52 0.85
N THR A 86 -17.87 8.54 2.07
CA THR A 86 -17.30 9.75 2.66
C THR A 86 -15.81 9.57 2.93
N TRP A 87 -15.09 10.67 2.95
CA TRP A 87 -13.63 10.67 3.08
C TRP A 87 -13.26 11.53 4.28
N SER A 88 -12.47 10.96 5.19
CA SER A 88 -12.07 11.68 6.39
C SER A 88 -10.75 11.14 6.94
N PRO A 89 -9.87 12.00 7.47
CA PRO A 89 -8.76 11.55 8.31
C PRO A 89 -9.27 10.76 9.50
N GLU A 90 -8.51 9.75 9.93
CA GLU A 90 -8.87 8.96 11.12
C GLU A 90 -8.67 9.75 12.42
N SER A 91 -7.70 10.66 12.45
CA SER A 91 -7.42 11.52 13.58
C SER A 91 -6.96 12.90 13.09
N PRO A 92 -6.98 13.95 13.94
CA PRO A 92 -6.53 15.28 13.56
C PRO A 92 -5.08 15.36 13.05
N ASN A 93 -4.25 14.38 13.42
CA ASN A 93 -2.84 14.32 13.03
C ASN A 93 -2.59 13.50 11.76
N GLU A 94 -3.59 12.74 11.29
CA GLU A 94 -3.48 11.98 10.05
C GLU A 94 -3.73 12.92 8.87
N THR A 95 -2.83 12.87 7.89
CA THR A 95 -2.91 13.74 6.69
C THR A 95 -3.58 13.06 5.51
N VAL A 96 -3.79 11.74 5.61
CA VAL A 96 -4.41 10.93 4.57
C VAL A 96 -5.79 10.46 5.00
N GLU A 97 -6.75 10.60 4.10
CA GLU A 97 -8.14 10.23 4.32
C GLU A 97 -8.32 8.71 4.22
N ALA A 98 -9.12 8.14 5.12
CA ALA A 98 -9.75 6.85 4.91
C ALA A 98 -11.07 7.04 4.15
N ALA A 99 -11.47 6.04 3.37
CA ALA A 99 -12.80 6.00 2.74
C ALA A 99 -13.78 5.24 3.62
N GLU A 100 -14.90 5.87 3.98
CA GLU A 100 -16.01 5.28 4.72
C GLU A 100 -17.15 4.94 3.78
N LEU A 101 -17.57 3.67 3.79
CA LEU A 101 -18.73 3.19 3.07
C LEU A 101 -20.02 3.55 3.80
N ARG A 102 -20.81 4.44 3.20
CA ARG A 102 -22.06 4.95 3.77
C ARG A 102 -23.24 4.05 3.51
N ASN A 103 -23.44 3.61 2.26
CA ASN A 103 -24.46 2.63 1.91
C ASN A 103 -24.34 2.17 0.45
N VAL A 104 -24.06 0.90 0.15
CA VAL A 104 -24.08 0.39 -1.25
C VAL A 104 -24.61 -1.04 -1.32
N CYS A 105 -25.33 -1.40 -2.39
CA CYS A 105 -25.74 -2.80 -2.64
C CYS A 105 -24.74 -3.57 -3.52
N TRP A 106 -23.91 -2.86 -4.27
CA TRP A 106 -22.85 -3.38 -5.13
C TRP A 106 -21.53 -2.73 -4.74
N LEU A 107 -20.54 -3.53 -4.35
CA LEU A 107 -19.23 -3.06 -3.87
C LEU A 107 -18.17 -3.45 -4.89
N ASP A 108 -17.38 -2.50 -5.38
CA ASP A 108 -16.16 -2.75 -6.17
C ASP A 108 -15.11 -1.70 -5.84
N ILE A 109 -14.02 -2.20 -5.29
CA ILE A 109 -12.79 -1.46 -5.05
C ILE A 109 -11.70 -2.18 -5.84
N THR A 110 -11.09 -1.48 -6.77
CA THR A 110 -10.02 -2.03 -7.62
C THR A 110 -8.81 -1.09 -7.60
N GLY A 111 -7.62 -1.67 -7.56
CA GLY A 111 -6.37 -0.93 -7.68
C GLY A 111 -5.36 -1.66 -8.55
N LYS A 112 -4.35 -0.89 -8.97
CA LYS A 112 -3.24 -1.36 -9.78
C LYS A 112 -1.93 -0.93 -9.15
N PHE A 113 -0.88 -1.71 -9.39
CA PHE A 113 0.43 -1.36 -8.87
C PHE A 113 1.55 -1.85 -9.79
N ASP A 114 2.54 -0.98 -9.97
CA ASP A 114 3.76 -1.30 -10.70
C ASP A 114 4.80 -1.97 -9.80
N THR A 115 5.08 -3.23 -10.08
CA THR A 115 5.97 -4.09 -9.31
C THR A 115 7.46 -3.85 -9.58
N ARG A 116 7.84 -3.02 -10.56
CA ARG A 116 9.27 -2.77 -10.91
C ARG A 116 10.08 -2.15 -9.77
N ASN A 117 9.39 -1.47 -8.86
CA ASN A 117 9.97 -0.84 -7.69
C ASN A 117 9.95 -1.74 -6.44
N LEU A 118 9.50 -3.00 -6.54
CA LEU A 118 9.61 -3.97 -5.45
C LEU A 118 11.01 -4.57 -5.42
N THR A 119 11.50 -4.89 -4.23
CA THR A 119 12.81 -5.52 -4.06
C THR A 119 12.76 -6.94 -4.63
N PRO A 120 13.64 -7.31 -5.58
CA PRO A 120 13.63 -8.63 -6.17
C PRO A 120 14.13 -9.72 -5.20
N GLY A 121 13.75 -10.96 -5.44
CA GLY A 121 14.14 -12.16 -4.72
C GLY A 121 13.29 -12.46 -3.49
N ILE A 122 12.26 -11.66 -3.21
CA ILE A 122 11.46 -11.73 -2.00
C ILE A 122 9.97 -11.90 -2.35
N THR A 123 9.26 -12.69 -1.56
CA THR A 123 7.80 -12.82 -1.68
C THR A 123 7.13 -11.59 -1.06
N TYR A 124 6.16 -11.02 -1.78
CA TYR A 124 5.31 -9.94 -1.34
C TYR A 124 3.89 -10.42 -1.06
N GLU A 125 3.24 -9.81 -0.09
CA GLU A 125 1.80 -9.90 0.11
C GLU A 125 1.10 -8.58 -0.26
N VAL A 126 -0.12 -8.70 -0.79
CA VAL A 126 -1.02 -7.56 -1.04
C VAL A 126 -2.15 -7.61 -0.03
N VAL A 127 -2.36 -6.51 0.71
CA VAL A 127 -3.21 -6.50 1.91
C VAL A 127 -4.14 -5.30 1.89
N PHE A 128 -5.45 -5.56 1.92
CA PHE A 128 -6.42 -4.51 2.24
C PHE A 128 -6.36 -4.18 3.73
N LYS A 129 -6.19 -2.89 4.07
CA LYS A 129 -6.29 -2.41 5.44
C LYS A 129 -7.67 -1.81 5.68
N VAL A 130 -8.50 -2.54 6.41
CA VAL A 130 -9.91 -2.19 6.62
C VAL A 130 -10.30 -2.16 8.08
N LYS A 131 -11.37 -1.45 8.40
CA LYS A 131 -11.97 -1.39 9.74
C LYS A 131 -13.49 -1.39 9.59
N LEU A 132 -14.19 -2.04 10.52
CA LEU A 132 -15.66 -2.00 10.56
C LEU A 132 -16.12 -1.17 11.75
N LYS A 133 -17.00 -0.20 11.53
CA LYS A 133 -17.54 0.69 12.58
C LYS A 133 -19.06 0.68 12.53
N ASP A 134 -19.72 0.64 13.70
CA ASP A 134 -21.18 0.61 13.72
C ASP A 134 -21.80 1.94 13.25
N PRO A 135 -22.98 1.89 12.60
CA PRO A 135 -23.68 0.67 12.18
C PRO A 135 -22.96 -0.03 11.01
N ALA A 136 -22.62 -1.31 11.18
CA ALA A 136 -21.97 -2.13 10.15
C ALA A 136 -22.83 -3.35 9.80
N TYR A 137 -23.51 -3.31 8.65
CA TYR A 137 -24.42 -4.35 8.18
C TYR A 137 -24.17 -4.72 6.72
N GLY A 138 -24.78 -5.82 6.26
CA GLY A 138 -24.66 -6.35 4.90
C GLY A 138 -23.44 -7.23 4.66
N TRP A 139 -22.71 -7.55 5.74
CA TRP A 139 -21.46 -8.30 5.73
C TRP A 139 -21.66 -9.81 5.91
N GLU A 140 -22.91 -10.27 5.97
CA GLU A 140 -23.28 -11.69 5.99
C GLU A 140 -22.88 -12.39 4.69
N THR A 141 -22.92 -11.66 3.57
CA THR A 141 -22.39 -12.12 2.29
C THR A 141 -20.88 -11.88 2.26
N PRO A 142 -20.04 -12.90 2.04
CA PRO A 142 -18.61 -12.72 1.86
C PRO A 142 -18.29 -11.81 0.67
N VAL A 143 -17.25 -10.99 0.83
CA VAL A 143 -16.65 -10.26 -0.30
C VAL A 143 -15.68 -11.18 -1.04
N ASN A 144 -15.52 -10.98 -2.34
CA ASN A 144 -14.48 -11.63 -3.13
C ASN A 144 -13.23 -10.74 -3.13
N LEU A 145 -12.07 -11.34 -2.91
CA LEU A 145 -10.78 -10.71 -3.09
C LEU A 145 -10.08 -11.37 -4.26
N LYS A 146 -9.54 -10.56 -5.16
CA LYS A 146 -8.90 -11.07 -6.38
C LYS A 146 -7.56 -10.40 -6.60
N LEU A 147 -6.55 -11.21 -6.93
CA LEU A 147 -5.23 -10.77 -7.36
C LEU A 147 -4.97 -11.31 -8.77
N VAL A 148 -4.68 -10.40 -9.69
CA VAL A 148 -4.32 -10.70 -11.09
C VAL A 148 -2.87 -10.31 -11.30
N LEU A 149 -2.07 -11.31 -11.69
CA LEU A 149 -0.66 -11.15 -12.05
C LEU A 149 -0.52 -11.32 -13.57
N PRO A 150 0.46 -10.69 -14.22
CA PRO A 150 0.74 -10.92 -15.63
C PRO A 150 1.00 -12.40 -15.89
N ASN A 151 0.26 -12.99 -16.82
CA ASN A 151 0.42 -14.39 -17.27
C ASN A 151 0.14 -15.49 -16.24
N GLU A 152 -0.40 -15.17 -15.05
CA GLU A 152 -0.94 -16.18 -14.12
C GLU A 152 -2.47 -16.21 -14.16
N LYS A 153 -3.07 -17.34 -13.78
CA LYS A 153 -4.50 -17.39 -13.50
C LYS A 153 -4.82 -16.47 -12.31
N PRO A 154 -5.91 -15.70 -12.35
CA PRO A 154 -6.34 -14.90 -11.21
C PRO A 154 -6.47 -15.76 -9.95
N LYS A 155 -5.93 -15.26 -8.85
CA LYS A 155 -6.10 -15.84 -7.52
C LYS A 155 -7.29 -15.15 -6.87
N GLU A 156 -8.27 -15.93 -6.43
CA GLU A 156 -9.50 -15.41 -5.85
C GLU A 156 -9.88 -16.14 -4.58
N GLN A 157 -10.37 -15.40 -3.58
CA GLN A 157 -10.83 -15.95 -2.31
C GLN A 157 -12.03 -15.18 -1.78
N LYS A 158 -12.88 -15.85 -1.00
CA LYS A 158 -14.02 -15.24 -0.32
C LYS A 158 -13.67 -14.94 1.14
N VAL A 159 -13.97 -13.73 1.60
CA VAL A 159 -13.72 -13.31 2.98
C VAL A 159 -15.01 -12.85 3.62
N ASN A 160 -15.35 -13.45 4.77
CA ASN A 160 -16.45 -13.01 5.60
C ASN A 160 -15.99 -11.85 6.51
N LEU A 161 -16.72 -10.74 6.46
CA LEU A 161 -16.45 -9.53 7.26
C LEU A 161 -17.37 -9.42 8.49
N ARG A 162 -18.43 -10.23 8.60
CA ARG A 162 -19.40 -10.17 9.69
C ARG A 162 -18.77 -10.37 11.07
N GLU A 163 -17.92 -11.39 11.19
CA GLU A 163 -17.34 -11.84 12.46
C GLU A 163 -16.01 -11.14 12.78
N ARG A 164 -15.59 -10.20 11.92
CA ARG A 164 -14.35 -9.46 12.11
C ARG A 164 -14.51 -8.43 13.23
N PRO A 165 -13.45 -8.20 14.05
CA PRO A 165 -13.50 -7.21 15.12
C PRO A 165 -13.97 -5.84 14.65
N ARG A 166 -14.85 -5.22 15.44
CA ARG A 166 -15.29 -3.83 15.22
C ARG A 166 -14.25 -2.86 15.77
N TYR A 167 -14.20 -1.66 15.19
CA TYR A 167 -13.37 -0.53 15.59
C TYR A 167 -11.84 -0.77 15.56
N GLN A 168 -11.38 -1.86 14.97
CA GLN A 168 -9.96 -2.20 14.84
C GLN A 168 -9.57 -2.26 13.36
N TRP A 169 -8.35 -1.81 13.04
CA TRP A 169 -7.78 -2.02 11.72
C TRP A 169 -7.37 -3.47 11.55
N LEU A 170 -7.75 -4.04 10.42
CA LEU A 170 -7.54 -5.43 10.07
C LEU A 170 -6.78 -5.49 8.75
N ASP A 171 -5.78 -6.34 8.73
CA ASP A 171 -5.06 -6.73 7.52
C ASP A 171 -5.81 -7.91 6.90
N ILE A 172 -6.31 -7.73 5.68
CA ILE A 172 -6.93 -8.79 4.89
C ILE A 172 -6.07 -9.06 3.66
N THR A 173 -5.28 -10.13 3.72
CA THR A 173 -4.39 -10.53 2.63
C THR A 173 -5.19 -11.05 1.44
N ILE A 174 -4.97 -10.44 0.27
CA ILE A 174 -5.57 -10.80 -1.01
C ILE A 174 -4.84 -12.00 -1.62
N GLY A 175 -3.51 -11.98 -1.54
CA GLY A 175 -2.65 -13.00 -2.10
C GLY A 175 -1.18 -12.61 -2.05
N GLU A 176 -0.36 -13.56 -2.48
CA GLU A 176 1.10 -13.47 -2.46
C GLU A 176 1.67 -13.69 -3.85
N PHE A 177 2.82 -13.05 -4.10
CA PHE A 177 3.54 -13.18 -5.35
C PHE A 177 5.01 -12.84 -5.18
N LYS A 178 5.81 -13.20 -6.19
CA LYS A 178 7.19 -12.75 -6.34
C LYS A 178 7.26 -11.74 -7.50
N PRO A 179 7.93 -10.59 -7.34
CA PRO A 179 8.01 -9.58 -8.41
C PRO A 179 8.53 -10.14 -9.74
N GLU A 180 9.40 -11.15 -9.72
CA GLU A 180 9.97 -11.79 -10.92
C GLU A 180 8.92 -12.45 -11.80
N ASN A 181 7.79 -12.86 -11.23
CA ASN A 181 6.68 -13.45 -11.99
C ASN A 181 5.88 -12.39 -12.77
N CYS A 182 6.12 -11.10 -12.54
CA CYS A 182 5.36 -10.00 -13.13
C CYS A 182 6.08 -9.43 -14.36
N SER A 183 6.04 -10.17 -15.48
CA SER A 183 6.74 -9.77 -16.73
C SER A 183 6.32 -8.40 -17.31
N ALA A 184 5.05 -8.01 -17.14
CA ALA A 184 4.53 -6.71 -17.55
C ALA A 184 4.71 -5.62 -16.48
N GLY A 185 5.22 -5.99 -15.30
CA GLY A 185 5.44 -5.08 -14.19
C GLY A 185 4.18 -4.51 -13.53
N GLU A 186 2.95 -4.88 -13.92
CA GLU A 186 1.72 -4.38 -13.28
C GLU A 186 0.88 -5.53 -12.70
N ILE A 187 0.42 -5.38 -11.46
CA ILE A 187 -0.61 -6.24 -10.86
C ILE A 187 -1.93 -5.48 -10.71
N THR A 188 -3.04 -6.21 -10.73
CA THR A 188 -4.36 -5.68 -10.37
C THR A 188 -4.90 -6.44 -9.16
N PHE A 189 -5.48 -5.71 -8.21
CA PHE A 189 -6.09 -6.28 -7.01
C PHE A 189 -7.48 -5.68 -6.79
N SER A 190 -8.43 -6.47 -6.28
CA SER A 190 -9.77 -5.98 -6.01
C SER A 190 -10.45 -6.62 -4.79
N MET A 191 -11.40 -5.89 -4.21
CA MET A 191 -12.38 -6.34 -3.23
C MET A 191 -13.77 -6.01 -3.76
N TYR A 192 -14.63 -7.03 -3.92
CA TYR A 192 -15.92 -6.81 -4.55
C TYR A 192 -17.03 -7.78 -4.13
N GLU A 193 -18.26 -7.32 -4.23
CA GLU A 193 -19.49 -8.11 -4.06
C GLU A 193 -20.60 -7.47 -4.89
N HIS A 194 -21.07 -8.17 -5.92
CA HIS A 194 -21.95 -7.62 -6.96
C HIS A 194 -23.35 -8.25 -7.01
N VAL A 195 -23.54 -9.37 -6.32
CA VAL A 195 -24.59 -10.35 -6.67
C VAL A 195 -25.68 -10.41 -5.62
N ALA A 196 -25.35 -10.25 -4.33
CA ALA A 196 -26.33 -10.48 -3.27
C ALA A 196 -27.41 -9.39 -3.21
N GLY A 197 -27.16 -8.19 -3.76
CA GLY A 197 -28.08 -7.06 -3.69
C GLY A 197 -28.32 -6.53 -2.27
N VAL A 198 -27.59 -7.05 -1.28
CA VAL A 198 -27.67 -6.64 0.12
C VAL A 198 -26.93 -5.33 0.31
N TRP A 199 -27.61 -4.32 0.87
CA TRP A 199 -27.03 -3.04 1.24
C TRP A 199 -25.97 -3.20 2.33
N LYS A 200 -24.83 -2.52 2.16
CA LYS A 200 -23.62 -2.63 3.00
C LYS A 200 -23.23 -1.26 3.53
N LYS A 201 -22.81 -1.22 4.80
CA LYS A 201 -22.40 0.01 5.49
C LYS A 201 -21.29 -0.24 6.49
N GLY A 202 -20.50 0.79 6.78
CA GLY A 202 -19.63 0.84 7.95
C GLY A 202 -18.25 0.24 7.71
N LEU A 203 -17.89 -0.05 6.45
CA LEU A 203 -16.53 -0.39 6.06
C LEU A 203 -15.70 0.89 5.93
N PHE A 204 -14.56 0.91 6.59
CA PHE A 204 -13.53 1.92 6.43
C PHE A 204 -12.35 1.29 5.71
N LEU A 205 -11.84 1.96 4.69
CA LEU A 205 -10.67 1.55 3.91
C LEU A 205 -9.54 2.55 4.16
N LYS A 206 -8.43 2.10 4.76
CA LYS A 206 -7.20 2.90 4.90
C LYS A 206 -6.35 2.87 3.64
N GLY A 207 -6.45 1.80 2.85
CA GLY A 207 -5.68 1.61 1.63
C GLY A 207 -5.27 0.15 1.42
N VAL A 208 -4.32 -0.05 0.51
CA VAL A 208 -3.74 -1.35 0.19
C VAL A 208 -2.23 -1.32 0.42
N ALA A 209 -1.75 -2.18 1.31
CA ALA A 209 -0.33 -2.34 1.57
C ALA A 209 0.25 -3.43 0.67
N ILE A 210 1.43 -3.16 0.11
CA ILE A 210 2.25 -4.11 -0.64
C ILE A 210 3.59 -4.15 0.07
N ARG A 211 3.85 -5.26 0.76
CA ARG A 211 5.02 -5.40 1.63
C ARG A 211 5.61 -6.80 1.57
N PRO A 212 6.90 -6.96 1.91
CA PRO A 212 7.54 -8.25 2.02
C PRO A 212 6.81 -9.17 3.01
N LYS A 213 6.70 -10.44 2.64
CA LYS A 213 6.27 -11.53 3.50
C LYS A 213 7.46 -12.45 3.75
N TYR A 214 8.00 -12.40 4.96
CA TYR A 214 9.04 -13.32 5.38
C TYR A 214 8.41 -14.56 5.99
N ILE A 215 8.92 -15.73 5.61
CA ILE A 215 8.65 -16.97 6.34
C ILE A 215 9.48 -16.87 7.62
N ASN A 216 8.80 -16.89 8.77
CA ASN A 216 9.44 -17.05 10.07
C ASN A 216 9.71 -18.53 10.34
#